data_AF-A0A4Q9KIG1-F1
#
_entry.id   AF-A0A4Q9KIG1-F1
#
_cell.length_a   1.000
_cell.length_b   1.000
_cell.length_c   1.000
_cell.angle_alpha   90.00
_cell.angle_beta   90.00
_cell.angle_gamma   90.00
#
_symmetry.space_group_name_H-M   'P 1'
#
loop_
_entity.id
_entity.type
_entity.pdbx_description
1 polymer ?
#
loop_
_entity_poly.entity_id
_entity_poly.type
_entity_poly.pdbx_seq_one_letter_code
_entity_poly.pdbx_strand_id
1 'polypeptide(L)' 'MEPWRCPGARWIEGGRGSITSVDHALRLASLLQMEGTTTVSDAAAHLGVAPSTAHRLLAMLVYRDFATREGRS' A
#
# COMPACT_ATOMS: atom_id res chain seq x y z
N MET A 1 21.31 22.54 8.61
CA MET A 1 20.78 21.57 7.62
C MET A 1 21.02 20.20 8.22
N GLU A 2 20.15 19.80 9.15
CA GLU A 2 20.36 18.60 9.96
C GLU A 2 19.85 17.35 9.23
N PRO A 3 20.59 16.23 9.25
CA PRO A 3 20.13 14.96 8.69
C PRO A 3 19.10 14.34 9.63
N TRP A 4 17.90 14.07 9.12
CA TRP A 4 16.84 13.40 9.88
C TRP A 4 17.34 12.01 10.34
N ARG A 5 17.54 11.84 11.65
CA ARG A 5 17.66 10.52 12.30
C ARG A 5 16.40 10.29 13.13
N CYS A 6 15.77 9.13 12.99
CA CYS A 6 14.60 8.74 13.79
C CYS A 6 15.08 8.04 15.08
N PRO A 7 14.88 8.62 16.29
CA PRO A 7 15.10 7.91 17.54
C PRO A 7 13.79 7.26 18.00
N GLY A 8 13.82 5.94 18.25
CA GLY A 8 12.80 5.23 19.03
C GLY A 8 11.44 5.06 18.34
N ALA A 9 11.21 3.86 17.80
CA ALA A 9 9.93 3.40 17.29
C ALA A 9 8.83 3.35 18.37
N ARG A 10 8.21 4.49 18.69
CA ARG A 10 6.99 4.55 19.50
C ARG A 10 6.03 5.70 19.16
N TRP A 11 5.96 6.06 17.88
CA TRP A 11 4.95 7.00 17.36
C TRP A 11 4.15 6.38 16.21
N ILE A 12 3.32 5.38 16.52
CA ILE A 12 2.14 5.07 15.71
C ILE A 12 0.91 4.85 16.61
N GLU A 13 0.82 5.61 17.70
CA GLU A 13 -0.43 5.87 18.40
C GLU A 13 -0.75 7.36 18.21
N GLY A 14 -1.58 7.70 17.22
CA GLY A 14 -2.14 9.06 17.14
C GLY A 14 -2.31 9.71 15.77
N GLY A 15 -1.98 9.06 14.65
CA GLY A 15 -2.28 9.58 13.30
C GLY A 15 -3.54 8.95 12.72
N ARG A 16 -4.73 9.30 13.23
CA ARG A 16 -6.00 8.71 12.75
C ARG A 16 -6.29 9.14 11.30
N GLY A 17 -5.84 8.33 10.33
CA GLY A 17 -6.41 8.26 8.98
C GLY A 17 -5.44 8.38 7.80
N SER A 18 -4.25 8.94 7.95
CA SER A 18 -3.36 9.23 6.79
C SER A 18 -2.14 8.30 6.67
N ILE A 19 -1.61 7.78 7.77
CA ILE A 19 -0.38 6.96 7.73
C ILE A 19 -0.68 5.52 7.31
N THR A 20 -1.78 4.92 7.78
CA THR A 20 -2.12 3.53 7.45
C THR A 20 -2.43 3.33 5.96
N SER A 21 -3.12 4.28 5.32
CA SER A 21 -3.38 4.18 3.88
C SER A 21 -2.10 4.26 3.05
N VAL A 22 -1.14 5.08 3.48
CA VAL A 22 0.17 5.22 2.80
C VAL A 22 1.03 3.98 3.05
N ASP A 23 1.05 3.46 4.27
CA ASP A 23 1.75 2.20 4.60
C ASP A 23 1.19 1.03 3.77
N HIS A 24 -0.13 0.91 3.68
CA HIS A 24 -0.77 -0.13 2.88
C HIS A 24 -0.46 0.02 1.39
N ALA A 25 -0.44 1.24 0.86
CA ALA A 25 -0.08 1.49 -0.54
C ALA A 25 1.38 1.11 -0.81
N LEU A 26 2.31 1.47 0.08
CA LEU A 26 3.74 1.14 -0.07
C LEU A 26 4.00 -0.37 0.06
N ARG A 27 3.33 -1.04 0.99
CA ARG A 27 3.43 -2.51 1.13
C ARG A 27 2.93 -3.21 -0.12
N LEU A 28 1.82 -2.73 -0.69
CA LEU A 28 1.24 -3.29 -1.90
C LEU A 28 2.11 -3.04 -3.14
N ALA A 29 2.72 -1.85 -3.25
CA ALA A 29 3.70 -1.57 -4.30
C ALA A 29 4.95 -2.47 -4.16
N SER A 30 5.39 -2.75 -2.94
CA SER A 30 6.52 -3.67 -2.68
C SER A 30 6.18 -5.11 -3.08
N LEU A 31 4.97 -5.57 -2.75
CA LEU A 31 4.47 -6.88 -3.14
C LEU A 31 4.40 -7.03 -4.68
N LEU A 32 3.88 -6.01 -5.37
CA LEU A 32 3.87 -5.97 -6.83
C LEU A 32 5.28 -6.02 -7.45
N GLN A 33 6.27 -5.38 -6.83
CA GLN A 33 7.66 -5.47 -7.32
C GLN A 33 8.28 -6.85 -7.11
N MET A 34 7.89 -7.58 -6.06
CA MET A 34 8.44 -8.90 -5.75
C MET A 34 7.76 -10.02 -6.54
N GLU A 35 6.43 -10.00 -6.66
CA GLU A 35 5.63 -11.06 -7.29
C GLU A 35 5.25 -10.74 -8.74
N GLY A 36 5.41 -9.48 -9.17
CA GLY A 36 5.13 -9.01 -10.53
C GLY A 36 3.64 -8.80 -10.83
N THR A 37 2.75 -9.64 -10.28
CA THR A 37 1.30 -9.51 -10.44
C THR A 37 0.60 -9.90 -9.13
N THR A 38 -0.51 -9.25 -8.79
CA THR A 38 -1.33 -9.64 -7.64
C THR A 38 -2.81 -9.48 -7.97
N THR A 39 -3.65 -10.33 -7.38
CA THR A 39 -5.11 -10.16 -7.44
C THR A 39 -5.59 -9.22 -6.33
N VAL A 40 -6.79 -8.66 -6.49
CA VAL A 40 -7.44 -7.84 -5.44
C VAL A 40 -7.66 -8.67 -4.17
N SER A 41 -7.97 -9.95 -4.31
CA SER A 41 -8.21 -10.86 -3.19
C SER A 41 -6.93 -11.14 -2.40
N ASP A 42 -5.81 -11.39 -3.10
CA ASP A 42 -4.51 -11.60 -2.45
C ASP A 42 -4.03 -10.31 -1.77
N ALA A 43 -4.19 -9.16 -2.43
CA ALA A 43 -3.86 -7.87 -1.85
C ALA A 43 -4.67 -7.59 -0.56
N ALA A 44 -5.97 -7.92 -0.57
CA ALA A 44 -6.85 -7.76 0.59
C ALA A 44 -6.44 -8.69 1.74
N ALA A 45 -6.13 -9.95 1.44
CA ALA A 45 -5.67 -10.93 2.42
C ALA A 45 -4.32 -10.53 3.03
N HIS A 46 -3.38 -10.08 2.20
CA HIS A 46 -2.04 -9.69 2.64
C HIS A 46 -2.04 -8.41 3.50
N LEU A 47 -2.95 -7.48 3.21
CA LEU A 47 -3.11 -6.24 3.96
C LEU A 47 -4.07 -6.37 5.16
N GLY A 48 -4.81 -7.47 5.27
CA GLY A 48 -5.85 -7.66 6.30
C GLY A 48 -7.00 -6.64 6.19
N VAL A 49 -7.31 -6.17 4.97
CA VAL A 49 -8.34 -5.16 4.72
C VAL A 49 -9.51 -5.73 3.94
N ALA A 50 -10.66 -5.05 3.97
CA ALA A 50 -11.79 -5.39 3.11
C ALA A 50 -11.41 -5.28 1.61
N PRO A 51 -11.96 -6.14 0.74
CA PRO A 51 -11.69 -6.11 -0.70
C PRO A 51 -11.96 -4.75 -1.36
N SER A 52 -12.98 -4.00 -0.90
CA SER A 52 -13.29 -2.65 -1.38
C SER A 52 -12.18 -1.64 -1.05
N THR A 53 -11.51 -1.78 0.10
CA THR A 53 -10.35 -0.96 0.48
C THR A 53 -9.14 -1.31 -0.37
N ALA A 54 -8.85 -2.60 -0.55
CA ALA A 54 -7.76 -3.05 -1.42
C ALA A 54 -7.94 -2.55 -2.86
N HIS A 55 -9.18 -2.60 -3.38
CA HIS A 55 -9.49 -2.09 -4.71
C HIS A 55 -9.19 -0.58 -4.84
N ARG A 56 -9.57 0.23 -3.85
CA ARG A 56 -9.27 1.67 -3.83
C ARG A 56 -7.77 1.96 -3.78
N LEU A 57 -7.02 1.19 -3.00
CA LEU A 57 -5.56 1.33 -2.90
C LEU A 57 -4.87 0.95 -4.22
N LEU A 58 -5.27 -0.18 -4.83
CA LEU A 58 -4.77 -0.58 -6.15
C LEU A 58 -5.11 0.46 -7.22
N ALA A 59 -6.35 0.98 -7.23
CA ALA A 59 -6.74 2.04 -8.15
C ALA A 59 -5.91 3.32 -7.95
N MET A 60 -5.56 3.68 -6.72
CA MET A 60 -4.65 4.80 -6.44
C MET A 60 -3.24 4.53 -6.96
N LEU A 61 -2.71 3.32 -6.79
CA LEU A 61 -1.40 2.95 -7.31
C LEU A 61 -1.38 3.00 -8.85
N VAL A 62 -2.44 2.52 -9.51
CA VAL A 62 -2.59 2.62 -10.96
C VAL A 62 -2.67 4.08 -11.42
N TYR A 63 -3.47 4.91 -10.74
CA TYR A 63 -3.57 6.33 -11.05
C TYR A 63 -2.24 7.09 -10.91
N ARG A 64 -1.33 6.58 -10.10
CA ARG A 64 -0.01 7.19 -9.83
C ARG A 64 1.13 6.48 -10.57
N ASP A 65 0.82 5.64 -11.55
CA ASP A 65 1.79 4.87 -12.36
C ASP A 65 2.68 3.89 -11.56
N PHE A 66 2.28 3.53 -10.34
CA PHE A 66 2.98 2.50 -9.54
C PHE A 66 2.53 1.08 -9.86
N ALA A 67 1.38 0.91 -10.52
CA ALA A 67 0.84 -0.38 -10.90
C ALA A 67 0.14 -0.28 -12.26
N THR A 68 0.09 -1.38 -13.01
CA THR A 68 -0.74 -1.46 -14.22
C THR A 68 -1.81 -2.51 -14.00
N ARG A 69 -3.04 -2.20 -14.39
CA ARG A 69 -4.12 -3.19 -14.39
C ARG A 69 -4.05 -3.97 -15.70
N GLU A 70 -3.62 -5.21 -15.64
CA GLU A 70 -3.79 -6.15 -16.74
C GLU A 70 -5.28 -6.52 -16.81
N GLY A 71 -5.95 -6.04 -17.84
CA GLY A 71 -7.34 -6.38 -18.09
C GLY A 71 -7.36 -7.73 -18.76
N ARG A 72 -7.83 -8.76 -18.04
CA ARG A 72 -8.10 -10.11 -18.56
C ARG A 72 -8.63 -10.02 -20.01
N SER A 73 -7.81 -10.42 -20.97
CA SER A 73 -8.27 -10.82 -22.29
C SER A 73 -8.65 -12.29 -22.31
#